data_AF-A0A0P5TLF8-F1
#
_entry.id   AF-A0A0P5TLF8-F1
#
_cell.length_a   1.000
_cell.length_b   1.000
_cell.length_c   1.000
_cell.angle_alpha   90.00
_cell.angle_beta   90.00
_cell.angle_gamma   90.00
#
_symmetry.space_group_name_H-M   'P 1'
#
loop_
_entity.id
_entity.type
_entity.pdbx_description
1 polymer ?
#
loop_
_entity_poly.entity_id
_entity_poly.type
_entity_poly.pdbx_seq_one_letter_code
_entity_poly.pdbx_strand_id
1 'polypeptide(L)'
;MANCCLSANFTGSHEETDVLKKNLQNLDKHLGPYPFEMWKKWLSLSSRITTAVIRKIESAPQKVPAVAELVETPVVNTGLPVKENILNSDDQLLAPRQENPLMALNFTEIPKNSFPKGSSAGDITKYSMDTSFVLQQMLSLWESPSELLAELQMVFLYFVIGQVYSAFEHWKHLTHIFCSADEMVSKNPSLIMEFIGDLYFQMQEVPTDFFVDIISSENFLVKTLRVLFANILENSEVDPQLKRRMIQFKQFVTQRFQWDFDAEPEDEAPMIVEMIENHM
;
A
#
# COMPACT_ATOMS: atom_id res chain seq x y z
N MET A 1 -3.23 -22.00 19.56
CA MET A 1 -3.99 -21.91 18.30
C MET A 1 -4.55 -23.25 17.77
N ALA A 2 -4.43 -24.37 18.49
CA ALA A 2 -4.99 -25.65 18.05
C ALA A 2 -6.55 -25.75 18.11
N ASN A 3 -7.22 -24.84 18.82
CA ASN A 3 -8.68 -24.88 18.98
C ASN A 3 -9.47 -24.06 17.95
N CYS A 4 -8.82 -23.34 17.03
CA CYS A 4 -9.54 -22.47 16.08
C CYS A 4 -9.91 -23.16 14.76
N CYS A 5 -9.27 -24.27 14.40
CA CYS A 5 -9.56 -25.00 13.16
C CYS A 5 -10.70 -26.03 13.29
N LEU A 6 -11.26 -26.22 14.49
CA LEU A 6 -12.34 -27.19 14.74
C LEU A 6 -13.75 -26.62 14.55
N SER A 7 -13.90 -25.35 14.13
CA SER A 7 -15.20 -24.74 13.86
C SER A 7 -15.70 -24.92 12.41
N ALA A 8 -15.01 -25.74 11.61
CA ALA A 8 -15.64 -26.31 10.42
C ALA A 8 -16.67 -27.34 10.91
N ASN A 9 -17.96 -27.11 10.61
CA ASN A 9 -19.07 -28.01 10.93
C ASN A 9 -18.79 -29.44 10.41
N PHE A 10 -18.10 -30.25 11.22
CA PHE A 10 -17.85 -31.66 10.92
C PHE A 10 -18.96 -32.46 11.58
N THR A 11 -20.02 -32.74 10.82
CA THR A 11 -21.05 -33.72 11.19
C THR A 11 -20.50 -35.12 10.95
N GLY A 12 -19.52 -35.53 11.76
CA GLY A 12 -18.98 -36.89 11.79
C GLY A 12 -19.19 -37.53 13.16
N SER A 13 -19.32 -38.85 13.19
CA SER A 13 -19.51 -39.63 14.42
C SER A 13 -18.39 -39.35 15.43
N HIS A 14 -18.69 -39.34 16.74
CA HIS A 14 -17.70 -39.11 17.81
C HIS A 14 -16.46 -40.02 17.67
N GLU A 15 -16.63 -41.25 17.16
CA GLU A 15 -15.53 -42.19 16.90
C GLU A 15 -14.56 -41.71 15.81
N GLU A 16 -15.06 -41.09 14.73
CA GLU A 16 -14.22 -40.59 13.63
C GLU A 16 -13.34 -39.42 14.11
N THR A 17 -13.88 -38.57 14.99
CA THR A 17 -13.13 -37.45 15.58
C THR A 17 -12.01 -37.91 16.51
N ASP A 18 -12.19 -39.02 17.22
CA ASP A 18 -11.19 -39.57 18.13
C ASP A 18 -10.09 -40.34 17.39
N VAL A 19 -10.41 -40.98 16.27
CA VAL A 19 -9.42 -41.54 15.35
C VAL A 19 -8.59 -40.42 14.72
N LEU A 20 -9.22 -39.33 14.28
CA LEU A 20 -8.51 -38.17 13.74
C LEU A 20 -7.53 -37.55 14.75
N LYS A 21 -7.95 -37.39 16.02
CA LYS A 21 -7.09 -36.86 17.09
C LYS A 21 -5.89 -37.75 17.39
N LYS A 22 -6.07 -39.08 17.40
CA LYS A 22 -4.96 -40.04 17.58
C LYS A 22 -3.99 -40.00 16.38
N ASN A 23 -4.51 -39.84 15.17
CA ASN A 23 -3.69 -39.69 13.97
C ASN A 23 -2.94 -38.36 13.93
N LEU A 24 -3.48 -37.30 14.51
CA LEU A 24 -2.83 -35.98 14.61
C LEU A 24 -1.49 -36.04 15.36
N GLN A 25 -1.39 -36.85 16.41
CA GLN A 25 -0.13 -37.06 17.16
C GLN A 25 0.94 -37.80 16.33
N ASN A 26 0.52 -38.66 15.40
CA ASN A 26 1.45 -39.32 14.48
C ASN A 26 1.92 -38.36 13.36
N LEU A 27 1.08 -37.41 12.96
CA LEU A 27 1.41 -36.39 11.96
C LEU A 27 2.36 -35.31 12.51
N ASP A 28 2.34 -35.05 13.82
CA ASP A 28 3.17 -34.03 14.47
C ASP A 28 4.67 -34.18 14.17
N LYS A 29 5.15 -35.43 14.06
CA LYS A 29 6.55 -35.74 13.69
C LYS A 29 6.92 -35.36 12.27
N HIS A 30 5.92 -35.17 11.40
CA HIS A 30 6.07 -34.81 10.00
C HIS A 30 5.67 -33.35 9.71
N LEU A 31 5.21 -32.61 10.72
CA LEU A 31 4.88 -31.20 10.61
C LEU A 31 6.11 -30.34 10.93
N GLY A 32 6.32 -29.28 10.15
CA GLY A 32 7.33 -28.27 10.46
C GLY A 32 6.90 -27.48 11.72
N PRO A 33 7.78 -27.31 12.72
CA PRO A 33 7.47 -26.45 13.86
C PRO A 33 7.26 -25.01 13.38
N TYR A 34 6.18 -24.37 13.84
CA TYR A 34 5.95 -22.97 13.52
C TYR A 34 7.07 -22.11 14.14
N PRO A 35 7.75 -21.23 13.36
CA PRO A 35 8.84 -20.42 13.88
C PRO A 35 8.29 -19.27 14.74
N PHE A 36 8.09 -19.56 16.03
CA PHE A 36 7.58 -18.57 17.00
C PHE A 36 8.50 -17.35 17.18
N GLU A 37 9.75 -17.42 16.74
CA GLU A 37 10.67 -16.29 16.72
C GLU A 37 10.14 -15.14 15.83
N MET A 38 9.46 -15.47 14.73
CA MET A 38 8.91 -14.50 13.79
C MET A 38 7.50 -14.02 14.18
N TRP A 39 6.91 -14.58 15.24
CA TRP A 39 5.55 -14.25 15.67
C TRP A 39 5.34 -12.77 15.96
N LYS A 40 6.32 -12.13 16.62
CA LYS A 40 6.24 -10.70 16.95
C LYS A 40 6.25 -9.83 15.69
N LYS A 41 7.05 -10.20 14.69
CA LYS A 41 7.10 -9.51 13.40
C LYS A 41 5.79 -9.64 12.66
N TRP A 42 5.26 -10.86 12.58
CA TRP A 42 3.95 -11.12 11.98
C TRP A 42 2.86 -10.28 12.64
N LEU A 43 2.84 -10.26 13.97
CA LEU A 43 1.85 -9.48 14.72
C LEU A 43 1.97 -7.99 14.44
N SER A 44 3.18 -7.43 14.30
CA SER A 44 3.39 -6.02 13.95
C SER A 44 2.84 -5.66 12.57
N LEU A 45 2.86 -6.58 11.61
CA LEU A 45 2.38 -6.36 10.23
C LEU A 45 0.89 -6.64 10.06
N SER A 46 0.31 -7.46 10.93
CA SER A 46 -1.07 -7.95 10.80
C SER A 46 -1.97 -7.55 11.97
N SER A 47 -1.54 -6.64 12.85
CA SER A 47 -2.25 -6.32 14.10
C SER A 47 -3.64 -5.72 13.90
N ARG A 48 -3.88 -5.06 12.76
CA ARG A 48 -5.12 -4.32 12.48
C ARG A 48 -6.07 -5.08 11.58
N ILE A 49 -5.62 -6.18 10.97
CA ILE A 49 -6.40 -6.94 10.01
C ILE A 49 -7.58 -7.61 10.74
N THR A 50 -8.79 -7.14 10.45
CA THR A 50 -10.03 -7.70 11.00
C THR A 50 -10.74 -8.55 9.96
N THR A 51 -11.59 -9.48 10.42
CA THR A 51 -12.41 -10.31 9.52
C THR A 51 -13.38 -9.49 8.66
N ALA A 52 -13.76 -8.29 9.10
CA ALA A 52 -14.62 -7.39 8.34
C ALA A 52 -13.89 -6.84 7.10
N VAL A 53 -12.65 -6.37 7.29
CA VAL A 53 -11.79 -5.87 6.21
C VAL A 53 -11.50 -6.98 5.20
N ILE A 54 -11.19 -8.20 5.68
CA ILE A 54 -10.96 -9.36 4.81
C ILE A 54 -12.18 -9.62 3.92
N ARG A 55 -13.39 -9.69 4.50
CA ARG A 55 -14.61 -9.96 3.72
C ARG A 55 -14.92 -8.88 2.69
N LYS A 56 -14.61 -7.62 2.99
CA LYS A 56 -14.83 -6.51 2.07
C LYS A 56 -13.88 -6.59 0.88
N ILE A 57 -12.61 -6.92 1.12
CA ILE A 57 -11.60 -7.05 0.06
C ILE A 57 -11.80 -8.35 -0.74
N GLU A 58 -12.03 -9.47 -0.08
CA GLU A 58 -12.21 -10.80 -0.67
C GLU A 58 -13.68 -11.14 -1.00
N SER A 59 -14.53 -10.17 -1.39
CA SER A 59 -15.98 -10.37 -1.54
C SER A 59 -16.46 -11.50 -2.50
N ALA A 60 -15.57 -12.31 -3.08
CA ALA A 60 -15.88 -13.63 -3.61
C ALA A 60 -15.43 -14.76 -2.65
N PRO A 61 -16.33 -15.65 -2.20
CA PRO A 61 -15.99 -16.77 -1.32
C PRO A 61 -15.28 -17.87 -2.12
N GLN A 62 -14.03 -17.67 -2.55
CA GLN A 62 -13.21 -18.73 -3.09
C GLN A 62 -11.73 -18.50 -2.78
N LYS A 63 -11.04 -19.62 -2.51
CA LYS A 63 -9.65 -19.70 -2.06
C LYS A 63 -8.77 -18.81 -2.94
N VAL A 64 -8.16 -17.77 -2.36
CA VAL A 64 -7.11 -16.99 -3.04
C VAL A 64 -5.95 -17.96 -3.34
N PRO A 65 -5.65 -18.27 -4.62
CA PRO A 65 -4.44 -19.01 -4.94
C PRO A 65 -3.23 -18.10 -4.67
N ALA A 66 -2.12 -18.67 -4.18
CA ALA A 66 -0.88 -17.93 -3.93
C ALA A 66 -0.21 -17.36 -5.20
N VAL A 67 -0.77 -17.65 -6.37
CA VAL A 67 -0.29 -17.20 -7.68
C VAL A 67 -1.48 -16.60 -8.42
N ALA A 68 -1.36 -15.34 -8.83
CA ALA A 68 -2.31 -14.70 -9.71
C ALA A 68 -2.30 -15.43 -11.07
N GLU A 69 -3.36 -16.19 -11.37
CA GLU A 69 -3.50 -16.84 -12.67
C GLU A 69 -3.94 -15.80 -13.69
N LEU A 70 -3.12 -15.61 -14.71
CA LEU A 70 -3.35 -14.60 -15.75
C LEU A 70 -4.12 -15.28 -16.89
N VAL A 71 -5.42 -15.00 -17.05
CA VAL A 71 -6.19 -15.52 -18.20
C VAL A 71 -6.01 -14.63 -19.41
N GLU A 72 -5.65 -15.25 -20.53
CA GLU A 72 -5.70 -14.63 -21.84
C GLU A 72 -7.15 -14.61 -22.33
N THR A 73 -7.66 -13.44 -22.73
CA THR A 73 -8.99 -13.35 -23.35
C THR A 73 -8.89 -13.66 -24.85
N PRO A 74 -9.86 -14.37 -25.43
CA PRO A 74 -10.00 -14.44 -26.88
C PRO A 74 -10.48 -13.07 -27.38
N VAL A 75 -9.70 -12.47 -28.30
CA VAL A 75 -10.03 -11.21 -28.96
C VAL A 75 -11.35 -11.35 -29.71
N VAL A 76 -12.45 -10.84 -29.14
CA VAL A 76 -13.69 -10.64 -29.90
C VAL A 76 -13.54 -9.35 -30.69
N ASN A 77 -13.24 -9.49 -31.99
CA ASN A 77 -13.26 -8.41 -32.96
C ASN A 77 -14.68 -7.83 -33.09
N THR A 78 -15.06 -6.90 -32.22
CA THR A 78 -16.18 -5.98 -32.50
C THR A 78 -15.62 -4.80 -33.28
N GLY A 79 -15.79 -4.82 -34.60
CA GLY A 79 -15.29 -3.80 -35.53
C GLY A 79 -15.92 -2.43 -35.32
N LEU A 80 -15.39 -1.66 -34.37
CA LEU A 80 -15.65 -0.23 -34.21
C LEU A 80 -14.40 0.56 -34.63
N PRO A 81 -14.54 1.67 -35.37
CA PRO A 81 -13.39 2.39 -35.92
C PRO A 81 -12.69 3.18 -34.82
N VAL A 82 -11.42 2.83 -34.60
CA VAL A 82 -10.49 3.52 -33.69
C VAL A 82 -10.11 4.86 -34.30
N LYS A 83 -10.36 5.97 -33.57
CA LYS A 83 -9.73 7.26 -33.87
C LYS A 83 -8.30 7.23 -33.33
N GLU A 84 -7.35 7.32 -34.23
CA GLU A 84 -5.92 7.44 -33.97
C GLU A 84 -5.63 8.70 -33.17
N ASN A 85 -5.06 8.55 -31.97
CA ASN A 85 -4.19 9.56 -31.38
C ASN A 85 -2.87 8.86 -31.02
N ILE A 86 -1.84 9.26 -31.76
CA ILE A 86 -0.47 8.77 -31.73
C ILE A 86 0.23 9.38 -30.52
N LEU A 87 0.59 8.57 -29.53
CA LEU A 87 1.70 8.81 -28.60
C LEU A 87 2.33 7.45 -28.22
N ASN A 88 3.45 7.17 -28.89
CA ASN A 88 4.62 6.38 -28.51
C ASN A 88 4.45 5.02 -27.79
N SER A 89 4.60 3.96 -28.59
CA SER A 89 5.60 2.89 -28.45
C SER A 89 5.79 2.22 -27.08
N ASP A 90 4.98 1.20 -26.81
CA ASP A 90 5.39 -0.20 -26.52
C ASP A 90 4.21 -1.02 -25.93
N ASP A 91 3.19 -0.33 -25.39
CA ASP A 91 2.01 -0.96 -24.77
C ASP A 91 0.99 -1.56 -25.78
N GLN A 92 1.05 -1.19 -27.06
CA GLN A 92 0.05 -1.63 -28.06
C GLN A 92 0.27 -3.05 -28.62
N LEU A 93 1.37 -3.72 -28.26
CA LEU A 93 1.64 -5.09 -28.71
C LEU A 93 1.17 -6.17 -27.73
N LEU A 94 0.68 -5.78 -26.55
CA LEU A 94 0.16 -6.70 -25.55
C LEU A 94 -1.36 -6.57 -25.50
N ALA A 95 -2.07 -7.69 -25.68
CA ALA A 95 -3.52 -7.73 -25.46
C ALA A 95 -3.83 -7.16 -24.05
N PRO A 96 -4.92 -6.39 -23.87
CA PRO A 96 -5.28 -5.86 -22.56
C PRO A 96 -5.43 -7.02 -21.57
N ARG A 97 -4.42 -7.15 -20.70
CA ARG A 97 -4.31 -8.22 -19.71
C ARG A 97 -5.23 -7.84 -18.55
N GLN A 98 -6.44 -8.38 -18.53
CA GLN A 98 -7.34 -8.22 -17.40
C GLN A 98 -7.08 -9.34 -16.39
N GLU A 99 -6.86 -8.98 -15.13
CA GLU A 99 -6.80 -9.95 -14.04
C GLU A 99 -8.12 -10.73 -14.00
N ASN A 100 -8.06 -12.03 -13.68
CA ASN A 100 -9.26 -12.85 -13.61
C ASN A 100 -10.27 -12.19 -12.66
N PRO A 101 -11.52 -11.94 -13.10
CA PRO A 101 -12.53 -11.30 -12.24
C PRO A 101 -12.88 -12.14 -11.01
N LEU A 102 -12.49 -13.43 -10.98
CA LEU A 102 -12.59 -14.33 -9.84
C LEU A 102 -11.47 -14.14 -8.80
N MET A 103 -10.41 -13.39 -9.14
CA MET A 103 -9.25 -13.07 -8.29
C MET A 103 -9.10 -11.57 -8.04
N ALA A 104 -10.00 -10.75 -8.57
CA ALA A 104 -9.96 -9.31 -8.39
C ALA A 104 -10.18 -8.94 -6.91
N LEU A 105 -9.15 -8.41 -6.28
CA LEU A 105 -9.23 -7.87 -4.93
C LEU A 105 -10.02 -6.57 -4.97
N ASN A 106 -11.08 -6.48 -4.16
CA ASN A 106 -11.91 -5.28 -4.08
C ASN A 106 -11.29 -4.29 -3.09
N PHE A 107 -10.19 -3.68 -3.49
CA PHE A 107 -9.58 -2.58 -2.76
C PHE A 107 -10.51 -1.36 -2.71
N THR A 108 -10.33 -0.50 -1.71
CA THR A 108 -11.05 0.77 -1.64
C THR A 108 -10.71 1.61 -2.86
N GLU A 109 -11.73 1.94 -3.66
CA GLU A 109 -11.54 2.78 -4.83
C GLU A 109 -11.01 4.16 -4.43
N ILE A 110 -9.85 4.51 -4.98
CA ILE A 110 -9.28 5.84 -4.81
C ILE A 110 -10.07 6.82 -5.70
N PRO A 111 -10.64 7.89 -5.13
CA PRO A 111 -11.37 8.89 -5.89
C PRO A 111 -10.52 9.48 -7.02
N LYS A 112 -11.02 9.42 -8.26
CA LYS A 112 -10.35 10.01 -9.43
C LYS A 112 -10.33 11.54 -9.42
N ASN A 113 -11.24 12.16 -8.67
CA ASN A 113 -11.32 13.60 -8.53
C ASN A 113 -10.76 13.98 -7.17
N SER A 114 -9.59 14.61 -7.16
CA SER A 114 -8.96 15.08 -5.91
C SER A 114 -9.69 16.27 -5.28
N PHE A 115 -10.64 16.90 -5.98
CA PHE A 115 -11.30 18.14 -5.59
C PHE A 115 -12.84 18.04 -5.56
N PRO A 116 -13.51 18.85 -4.71
CA PRO A 116 -14.96 18.99 -4.71
C PRO A 116 -15.53 19.44 -6.07
N LYS A 117 -16.75 18.99 -6.40
CA LYS A 117 -17.43 19.42 -7.64
C LYS A 117 -17.73 20.92 -7.57
N GLY A 118 -17.22 21.69 -8.53
CA GLY A 118 -17.41 23.15 -8.61
C GLY A 118 -16.27 23.98 -8.00
N SER A 119 -15.14 23.37 -7.66
CA SER A 119 -13.94 24.06 -7.17
C SER A 119 -13.38 25.09 -8.15
N SER A 120 -12.86 26.20 -7.61
CA SER A 120 -12.10 27.19 -8.36
C SER A 120 -10.75 26.63 -8.82
N ALA A 121 -10.12 27.23 -9.84
CA ALA A 121 -8.78 26.81 -10.29
C ALA A 121 -7.74 26.82 -9.15
N GLY A 122 -7.83 27.78 -8.23
CA GLY A 122 -6.96 27.82 -7.04
C GLY A 122 -7.22 26.67 -6.06
N ASP A 123 -8.48 26.28 -5.89
CA ASP A 123 -8.84 25.15 -5.04
C ASP A 123 -8.40 23.82 -5.66
N ILE A 124 -8.46 23.70 -7.00
CA ILE A 124 -7.98 22.51 -7.72
C ILE A 124 -6.48 22.32 -7.47
N THR A 125 -5.67 23.38 -7.60
CA THR A 125 -4.24 23.30 -7.29
C THR A 125 -4.01 22.91 -5.83
N LYS A 126 -4.74 23.52 -4.90
CA LYS A 126 -4.64 23.20 -3.46
C LYS A 126 -4.89 21.72 -3.20
N TYR A 127 -6.02 21.17 -3.65
CA TYR A 127 -6.38 19.76 -3.44
C TYR A 127 -5.56 18.78 -4.28
N SER A 128 -4.87 19.25 -5.32
CA SER A 128 -3.91 18.44 -6.06
C SER A 128 -2.57 18.32 -5.33
N MET A 129 -2.18 19.34 -4.56
CA MET A 129 -0.97 19.31 -3.74
C MET A 129 -1.21 18.61 -2.39
N ASP A 130 -2.39 18.78 -1.80
CA ASP A 130 -2.79 18.18 -0.53
C ASP A 130 -3.88 17.11 -0.73
N THR A 131 -3.52 15.85 -0.47
CA THR A 131 -4.41 14.70 -0.59
C THR A 131 -5.35 14.52 0.62
N SER A 132 -5.35 15.45 1.58
CA SER A 132 -6.20 15.40 2.77
C SER A 132 -7.68 15.24 2.45
N PHE A 133 -8.18 15.89 1.39
CA PHE A 133 -9.58 15.73 0.98
C PHE A 133 -9.87 14.29 0.49
N VAL A 134 -8.98 13.73 -0.32
CA VAL A 134 -9.10 12.35 -0.81
C VAL A 134 -9.03 11.37 0.34
N LEU A 135 -8.11 11.57 1.28
CA LEU A 135 -7.98 10.74 2.47
C LEU A 135 -9.27 10.79 3.31
N GLN A 136 -9.85 11.96 3.53
CA GLN A 136 -11.12 12.09 4.24
C GLN A 136 -12.26 11.36 3.54
N GLN A 137 -12.32 11.43 2.20
CA GLN A 137 -13.32 10.72 1.43
C GLN A 137 -13.14 9.19 1.57
N MET A 138 -11.91 8.68 1.52
CA MET A 138 -11.65 7.25 1.71
C MET A 138 -12.00 6.80 3.13
N LEU A 139 -11.66 7.59 4.14
CA LEU A 139 -12.03 7.32 5.54
C LEU A 139 -13.55 7.27 5.73
N SER A 140 -14.32 8.03 4.96
CA SER A 140 -15.80 8.02 5.03
C SER A 140 -16.45 6.74 4.47
N LEU A 141 -15.69 5.92 3.72
CA LEU A 141 -16.16 4.62 3.18
C LEU A 141 -16.05 3.47 4.21
N TRP A 142 -15.50 3.76 5.39
CA TRP A 142 -15.24 2.81 6.45
C TRP A 142 -15.97 3.24 7.74
N GLU A 143 -16.30 2.28 8.60
CA GLU A 143 -16.96 2.59 9.87
C GLU A 143 -15.97 3.21 10.86
N SER A 144 -14.69 2.83 10.75
CA SER A 144 -13.61 3.37 11.56
C SER A 144 -12.39 3.74 10.72
N PRO A 145 -11.69 4.86 11.02
CA PRO A 145 -10.44 5.23 10.38
C PRO A 145 -9.35 4.14 10.44
N SER A 146 -9.37 3.32 11.49
CA SER A 146 -8.42 2.22 11.67
C SER A 146 -8.60 1.09 10.65
N GLU A 147 -9.76 0.98 10.00
CA GLU A 147 -10.02 -0.03 8.97
C GLU A 147 -9.28 0.30 7.67
N LEU A 148 -9.08 1.57 7.34
CA LEU A 148 -8.26 1.96 6.20
C LEU A 148 -6.78 1.62 6.44
N LEU A 149 -6.30 1.75 7.68
CA LEU A 149 -4.96 1.28 8.07
C LEU A 149 -4.85 -0.26 8.05
N ALA A 150 -5.94 -0.96 8.39
CA ALA A 150 -6.02 -2.41 8.27
C ALA A 150 -5.95 -2.86 6.81
N GLU A 151 -6.62 -2.14 5.90
CA GLU A 151 -6.48 -2.34 4.46
C GLU A 151 -5.03 -2.11 4.02
N LEU A 152 -4.38 -1.03 4.45
CA LEU A 152 -2.96 -0.77 4.15
C LEU A 152 -2.05 -1.94 4.57
N GLN A 153 -2.24 -2.49 5.78
CA GLN A 153 -1.50 -3.67 6.26
C GLN A 153 -1.77 -4.90 5.39
N MET A 154 -3.03 -5.16 5.06
CA MET A 154 -3.44 -6.32 4.26
C MET A 154 -2.89 -6.27 2.84
N VAL A 155 -2.95 -5.10 2.21
CA VAL A 155 -2.43 -4.86 0.86
C VAL A 155 -0.92 -5.06 0.84
N PHE A 156 -0.20 -4.59 1.87
CA PHE A 156 1.23 -4.84 2.00
C PHE A 156 1.55 -6.35 2.10
N LEU A 157 0.75 -7.12 2.84
CA LEU A 157 0.95 -8.59 2.91
C LEU A 157 0.66 -9.27 1.57
N TYR A 158 -0.37 -8.87 0.84
CA TYR A 158 -0.62 -9.39 -0.51
C TYR A 158 0.47 -9.03 -1.50
N PHE A 159 1.06 -7.84 -1.36
CA PHE A 159 2.22 -7.45 -2.13
C PHE A 159 3.45 -8.31 -1.80
N VAL A 160 3.88 -8.38 -0.53
CA VAL A 160 5.14 -9.05 -0.15
C VAL A 160 5.04 -10.57 -0.24
N ILE A 161 3.92 -11.16 0.22
CA ILE A 161 3.76 -12.62 0.30
C ILE A 161 3.02 -13.16 -0.92
N GLY A 162 1.94 -12.48 -1.31
CA GLY A 162 1.13 -12.88 -2.46
C GLY A 162 1.75 -12.50 -3.81
N GLN A 163 2.77 -11.64 -3.83
CA GLN A 163 3.41 -11.13 -5.04
C GLN A 163 2.37 -10.55 -6.04
N VAL A 164 1.30 -9.96 -5.50
CA VAL A 164 0.20 -9.40 -6.29
C VAL A 164 0.55 -7.97 -6.70
N TYR A 165 0.70 -7.72 -8.00
CA TYR A 165 1.08 -6.41 -8.52
C TYR A 165 0.01 -5.34 -8.25
N SER A 166 -1.27 -5.65 -8.41
CA SER A 166 -2.35 -4.72 -8.08
C SER A 166 -2.34 -4.28 -6.60
N ALA A 167 -1.89 -5.17 -5.70
CA ALA A 167 -1.67 -4.83 -4.30
C ALA A 167 -0.48 -3.86 -4.12
N PHE A 168 0.62 -4.06 -4.86
CA PHE A 168 1.75 -3.13 -4.85
C PHE A 168 1.34 -1.72 -5.28
N GLU A 169 0.62 -1.61 -6.41
CA GLU A 169 0.14 -0.32 -6.91
C GLU A 169 -0.81 0.35 -5.89
N HIS A 170 -1.75 -0.40 -5.32
CA HIS A 170 -2.67 0.16 -4.32
C HIS A 170 -1.93 0.59 -3.05
N TRP A 171 -0.96 -0.18 -2.57
CA TRP A 171 -0.12 0.18 -1.42
C TRP A 171 0.67 1.47 -1.68
N LYS A 172 1.25 1.60 -2.88
CA LYS A 172 1.95 2.82 -3.32
C LYS A 172 1.02 4.04 -3.30
N HIS A 173 -0.18 3.92 -3.85
CA HIS A 173 -1.15 5.02 -3.86
C HIS A 173 -1.62 5.40 -2.46
N LEU A 174 -1.97 4.42 -1.61
CA LEU A 174 -2.34 4.69 -0.22
C LEU A 174 -1.21 5.38 0.54
N THR A 175 0.02 4.90 0.40
CA THR A 175 1.20 5.50 1.03
C THR A 175 1.38 6.95 0.60
N HIS A 176 1.24 7.24 -0.70
CA HIS A 176 1.26 8.61 -1.22
C HIS A 176 0.16 9.48 -0.61
N ILE A 177 -1.09 8.99 -0.56
CA ILE A 177 -2.22 9.73 0.00
C ILE A 177 -2.01 10.08 1.47
N PHE A 178 -1.50 9.16 2.28
CA PHE A 178 -1.21 9.42 3.70
C PHE A 178 -0.04 10.41 3.87
N CYS A 179 0.98 10.33 3.02
CA CYS A 179 2.17 11.17 3.13
C CYS A 179 1.93 12.62 2.67
N SER A 180 1.12 12.81 1.65
CA SER A 180 0.79 14.12 1.08
C SER A 180 -0.41 14.80 1.76
N ALA A 181 -1.01 14.19 2.79
CA ALA A 181 -2.16 14.73 3.51
C ALA A 181 -1.75 15.67 4.66
N ASP A 182 -1.33 16.89 4.34
CA ASP A 182 -0.83 17.88 5.31
C ASP A 182 -1.92 18.33 6.32
N GLU A 183 -3.10 18.74 5.85
CA GLU A 183 -4.19 19.13 6.76
C GLU A 183 -4.60 18.01 7.73
N MET A 184 -4.43 16.74 7.35
CA MET A 184 -4.74 15.60 8.21
C MET A 184 -3.76 15.41 9.37
N VAL A 185 -2.52 15.91 9.24
CA VAL A 185 -1.53 15.90 10.32
C VAL A 185 -2.05 16.66 11.55
N SER A 186 -2.63 17.84 11.33
CA SER A 186 -3.20 18.66 12.41
C SER A 186 -4.59 18.18 12.84
N LYS A 187 -5.43 17.72 11.90
CA LYS A 187 -6.82 17.29 12.21
C LYS A 187 -6.90 15.97 12.96
N ASN A 188 -6.05 14.99 12.63
CA ASN A 188 -6.06 13.66 13.26
C ASN A 188 -4.64 13.11 13.44
N PRO A 189 -3.85 13.68 14.36
CA PRO A 189 -2.46 13.27 14.58
C PRO A 189 -2.35 11.81 15.04
N SER A 190 -3.36 11.27 15.74
CA SER A 190 -3.40 9.85 16.14
C SER A 190 -3.35 8.91 14.94
N LEU A 191 -4.16 9.17 13.90
CA LEU A 191 -4.20 8.35 12.69
C LEU A 191 -2.84 8.35 11.97
N ILE A 192 -2.20 9.51 11.90
CA ILE A 192 -0.88 9.67 11.29
C ILE A 192 0.21 8.97 12.12
N MET A 193 0.15 9.06 13.45
CA MET A 193 1.06 8.31 14.34
C MET A 193 0.94 6.80 14.14
N GLU A 194 -0.28 6.31 13.96
CA GLU A 194 -0.57 4.90 13.70
C GLU A 194 -0.04 4.47 12.33
N PHE A 195 -0.29 5.26 11.29
CA PHE A 195 0.25 5.06 9.95
C PHE A 195 1.79 4.98 9.93
N ILE A 196 2.48 5.92 10.60
CA ILE A 196 3.95 5.91 10.67
C ILE A 196 4.45 4.65 11.37
N GLY A 197 3.74 4.17 12.39
CA GLY A 197 4.05 2.91 13.06
C GLY A 197 3.94 1.72 12.12
N ASP A 198 2.85 1.64 11.35
CA ASP A 198 2.65 0.58 10.36
C ASP A 198 3.72 0.64 9.27
N LEU A 199 4.00 1.82 8.72
CA LEU A 199 5.00 2.03 7.68
C LEU A 199 6.42 1.69 8.17
N TYR A 200 6.77 2.01 9.42
CA TYR A 200 8.05 1.62 10.02
C TYR A 200 8.26 0.11 10.00
N PHE A 201 7.26 -0.68 10.43
CA PHE A 201 7.35 -2.14 10.39
C PHE A 201 7.37 -2.69 8.96
N GLN A 202 6.62 -2.08 8.04
CA GLN A 202 6.66 -2.45 6.63
C GLN A 202 8.07 -2.24 6.05
N MET A 203 8.70 -1.08 6.31
CA MET A 203 10.05 -0.77 5.85
C MET A 203 11.14 -1.67 6.47
N GLN A 204 10.89 -2.31 7.62
CA GLN A 204 11.78 -3.32 8.19
C GLN A 204 11.79 -4.63 7.40
N GLU A 205 10.71 -4.96 6.71
CA GLU A 205 10.58 -6.20 5.95
C GLU A 205 10.94 -6.04 4.48
N VAL A 206 10.88 -4.82 3.93
CA VAL A 206 11.31 -4.58 2.55
C VAL A 206 12.85 -4.78 2.45
N PRO A 207 13.33 -5.60 1.50
CA PRO A 207 14.76 -5.74 1.22
C PRO A 207 15.38 -4.40 0.80
N THR A 208 16.64 -4.17 1.18
CA THR A 208 17.36 -2.93 0.83
C THR A 208 17.47 -2.70 -0.67
N ASP A 209 17.56 -3.79 -1.42
CA ASP A 209 17.84 -3.77 -2.86
C ASP A 209 16.54 -3.78 -3.69
N PHE A 210 15.38 -3.97 -3.04
CA PHE A 210 14.08 -4.06 -3.70
C PHE A 210 13.77 -2.80 -4.53
N PHE A 211 14.18 -1.63 -4.04
CA PHE A 211 13.94 -0.35 -4.70
C PHE A 211 15.15 0.15 -5.51
N VAL A 212 16.18 -0.66 -5.69
CA VAL A 212 17.35 -0.29 -6.50
C VAL A 212 17.10 -0.61 -7.98
N ASP A 213 16.56 -1.80 -8.29
CA ASP A 213 16.45 -2.31 -9.66
C ASP A 213 15.07 -2.08 -10.32
N ILE A 214 13.99 -1.92 -9.54
CA ILE A 214 12.61 -1.68 -10.06
C ILE A 214 12.42 -0.18 -10.42
N ILE A 215 13.46 0.63 -10.23
CA ILE A 215 13.45 2.11 -10.15
C ILE A 215 14.54 2.71 -11.05
N SER A 216 14.62 2.27 -12.30
CA SER A 216 15.15 3.19 -13.34
C SER A 216 14.25 4.43 -13.51
N SER A 217 13.08 4.43 -12.87
CA SER A 217 12.16 5.55 -12.66
C SER A 217 12.10 5.93 -11.18
N GLU A 218 12.79 6.99 -10.78
CA GLU A 218 12.63 7.77 -9.54
C GLU A 218 11.92 7.09 -8.34
N ASN A 219 12.66 6.80 -7.26
CA ASN A 219 12.11 6.06 -6.13
C ASN A 219 10.91 6.78 -5.50
N PHE A 220 9.71 6.28 -5.78
CA PHE A 220 8.48 6.93 -5.36
C PHE A 220 8.41 7.10 -3.84
N LEU A 221 8.98 6.15 -3.07
CA LEU A 221 9.02 6.24 -1.61
C LEU A 221 9.92 7.37 -1.16
N VAL A 222 11.06 7.61 -1.81
CA VAL A 222 11.94 8.74 -1.45
C VAL A 222 11.19 10.05 -1.62
N LYS A 223 10.50 10.24 -2.76
CA LYS A 223 9.68 11.44 -3.01
C LYS A 223 8.54 11.58 -2.00
N THR A 224 7.82 10.49 -1.79
CA THR A 224 6.63 10.46 -0.92
C THR A 224 7.00 10.68 0.56
N LEU A 225 8.07 10.05 1.04
CA LEU A 225 8.58 10.23 2.40
C LEU A 225 9.18 11.62 2.61
N ARG A 226 9.81 12.21 1.58
CA ARG A 226 10.30 13.59 1.64
C ARG A 226 9.15 14.57 1.89
N VAL A 227 8.04 14.42 1.16
CA VAL A 227 6.81 15.19 1.38
C VAL A 227 6.28 14.99 2.81
N LEU A 228 6.21 13.74 3.29
CA LEU A 228 5.79 13.45 4.67
C LEU A 228 6.69 14.12 5.72
N PHE A 229 8.01 14.08 5.52
CA PHE A 229 8.97 14.72 6.41
C PHE A 229 8.81 16.23 6.43
N ALA A 230 8.67 16.87 5.26
CA ALA A 230 8.42 18.31 5.16
C ALA A 230 7.12 18.68 5.90
N ASN A 231 6.01 18.01 5.59
CA ASN A 231 4.70 18.25 6.19
C ASN A 231 4.70 18.16 7.72
N ILE A 232 5.46 17.23 8.32
CA ILE A 232 5.46 17.01 9.77
C ILE A 232 6.55 17.77 10.52
N LEU A 233 7.76 17.90 9.94
CA LEU A 233 8.89 18.52 10.63
C LEU A 233 8.82 20.05 10.56
N GLU A 234 8.44 20.60 9.40
CA GLU A 234 8.39 22.05 9.16
C GLU A 234 7.14 22.70 9.76
N ASN A 235 6.04 21.95 9.87
CA ASN A 235 4.79 22.46 10.43
C ASN A 235 4.89 22.68 11.95
N SER A 236 4.75 23.93 12.42
CA SER A 236 4.89 24.30 13.83
C SER A 236 3.74 23.83 14.73
N GLU A 237 2.58 23.48 14.16
CA GLU A 237 1.37 23.12 14.92
C GLU A 237 1.32 21.63 15.31
N VAL A 238 2.29 20.83 14.85
CA VAL A 238 2.30 19.38 15.06
C VAL A 238 2.80 19.02 16.45
N ASP A 239 2.16 18.02 17.06
CA ASP A 239 2.51 17.48 18.37
C ASP A 239 4.01 17.10 18.47
N PRO A 240 4.74 17.56 19.50
CA PRO A 240 6.15 17.21 19.70
C PRO A 240 6.44 15.71 19.73
N GLN A 241 5.50 14.85 20.16
CA GLN A 241 5.74 13.40 20.15
C GLN A 241 5.78 12.84 18.72
N LEU A 242 4.86 13.29 17.87
CA LEU A 242 4.83 12.94 16.45
C LEU A 242 6.12 13.39 15.75
N LYS A 243 6.58 14.63 16.00
CA LYS A 243 7.87 15.10 15.46
C LYS A 243 9.04 14.22 15.87
N ARG A 244 9.13 13.82 17.15
CA ARG A 244 10.20 12.94 17.64
C ARG A 244 10.18 11.57 16.95
N ARG A 245 8.99 10.97 16.81
CA ARG A 245 8.83 9.71 16.07
C ARG A 245 9.23 9.86 14.61
N MET A 246 8.87 10.98 13.99
CA MET A 246 9.21 11.23 12.60
C MET A 246 10.72 11.36 12.39
N ILE A 247 11.43 12.04 13.29
CA ILE A 247 12.90 12.13 13.25
C ILE A 247 13.54 10.74 13.37
N GLN A 248 13.06 9.91 14.29
CA GLN A 248 13.53 8.53 14.44
C GLN A 248 13.26 7.69 13.18
N PHE A 249 12.08 7.85 12.57
CA PHE A 249 11.73 7.17 11.34
C PHE A 249 12.61 7.60 10.17
N LYS A 250 12.83 8.92 9.99
CA LYS A 250 13.76 9.48 8.99
C LYS A 250 15.15 8.88 9.14
N GLN A 251 15.69 8.85 10.37
CA GLN A 251 17.01 8.27 10.66
C GLN A 251 17.06 6.78 10.32
N PHE A 252 16.03 6.01 10.69
CA PHE A 252 15.96 4.58 10.40
C PHE A 252 15.99 4.30 8.89
N VAL A 253 15.14 4.97 8.11
CA VAL A 253 15.06 4.77 6.65
C VAL A 253 16.35 5.23 5.96
N THR A 254 16.89 6.38 6.36
CA THR A 254 18.18 6.90 5.86
C THR A 254 19.31 5.89 6.09
N GLN A 255 19.42 5.33 7.29
CA GLN A 255 20.48 4.36 7.61
C GLN A 255 20.31 3.02 6.91
N ARG A 256 19.06 2.54 6.81
CA ARG A 256 18.76 1.22 6.24
C ARG A 256 18.94 1.18 4.73
N PHE A 257 18.41 2.18 4.04
CA PHE A 257 18.38 2.21 2.57
C PHE A 257 19.44 3.13 1.96
N GLN A 258 20.21 3.84 2.78
CA GLN A 258 21.22 4.81 2.33
C GLN A 258 20.63 5.93 1.47
N TRP A 259 19.36 6.29 1.73
CA TRP A 259 18.67 7.37 1.01
C TRP A 259 19.04 8.73 1.58
N ASP A 260 19.28 9.70 0.70
CA ASP A 260 19.47 11.09 1.09
C ASP A 260 18.15 11.88 0.93
N PHE A 261 17.65 12.37 2.07
CA PHE A 261 16.44 13.19 2.14
C PHE A 261 16.74 14.69 2.25
N ASP A 262 18.00 15.06 2.49
CA ASP A 262 18.43 16.46 2.67
C ASP A 262 19.00 17.03 1.36
N ALA A 263 19.42 16.20 0.41
CA ALA A 263 19.77 16.63 -0.94
C ALA A 263 18.52 17.05 -1.74
N GLU A 264 18.47 18.30 -2.20
CA GLU A 264 17.49 18.75 -3.19
C GLU A 264 17.65 17.93 -4.48
N PRO A 265 16.56 17.40 -5.05
CA PRO A 265 16.65 16.63 -6.29
C PRO A 265 16.97 17.60 -7.44
N GLU A 266 17.85 17.18 -8.35
CA GLU A 266 18.31 18.03 -9.47
C GLU A 266 17.13 18.54 -10.34
N ASP A 267 16.03 17.79 -10.41
CA ASP A 267 14.82 18.15 -11.16
C ASP A 267 13.98 19.27 -10.53
N GLU A 268 14.20 19.58 -9.25
CA GLU A 268 13.56 20.71 -8.54
C GLU A 268 14.50 21.94 -8.43
N ALA A 269 15.75 21.81 -8.89
CA ALA A 269 16.69 22.92 -8.90
C ALA A 269 16.32 23.95 -9.98
N PRO A 270 16.40 25.26 -9.69
CA PRO A 270 16.14 26.28 -10.69
C PRO A 270 17.16 26.16 -11.83
N MET A 271 16.69 26.18 -13.08
CA MET A 271 17.58 26.21 -14.24
C MET A 271 18.40 27.50 -14.21
N ILE A 272 19.71 27.37 -13.96
CA ILE A 272 20.64 28.49 -13.93
C ILE A 272 20.92 28.90 -15.38
N VAL A 273 20.36 30.03 -15.81
CA VAL A 273 20.69 30.65 -17.09
C VAL A 273 21.86 31.60 -16.87
N GLU A 274 23.05 31.21 -17.32
CA GLU A 274 24.20 32.11 -17.34
C GLU A 274 23.88 33.30 -18.27
N MET A 275 23.78 34.49 -17.69
CA MET A 275 23.63 35.70 -18.49
C MET A 275 24.99 36.00 -19.13
N ILE A 276 25.07 35.84 -20.46
CA ILE A 276 26.22 36.29 -21.23
C ILE A 276 26.30 37.81 -21.08
N GLU A 277 27.27 38.28 -20.29
CA GLU A 277 27.63 39.69 -20.23
C GLU A 277 28.17 40.10 -21.61
N ASN A 278 27.28 40.60 -22.47
CA ASN A 278 27.68 41.32 -23.67
C ASN A 278 28.46 42.56 -23.22
N HIS A 279 29.78 42.40 -23.13
CA HIS A 279 30.72 43.50 -22.99
C HIS A 279 30.59 44.35 -24.27
N MET A 280 29.96 45.52 -24.10
CA MET A 280 29.93 46.59 -25.09
C MET A 280 31.28 47.30 -25.14
#